data_AF-A0AAD9WBZ7-F1
#
_entry.id   AF-A0AAD9WBZ7-F1
#
_cell.length_a   1.000
_cell.length_b   1.000
_cell.length_c   1.000
_cell.angle_alpha   90.00
_cell.angle_beta   90.00
_cell.angle_gamma   90.00
#
_symmetry.space_group_name_H-M   'P 1'
#
loop_
_entity.id
_entity.type
_entity.pdbx_description
1 polymer ?
#
loop_
_entity_poly.entity_id
_entity_poly.type
_entity_poly.pdbx_seq_one_letter_code
_entity_poly.pdbx_strand_id
1 'polypeptide(L)'
;MSESQMSDTASDTASMLAEEEKTLEVVHQLLKSFRNARGSLVFACGGTVPIPAAKDTTQETPIAIDQAPTCPPVVLRWDPESESVPAAICKLKFPLDHSDSTTVRNIQQLLNDMQPATFGYQGQDILDETYHEASKLDQSCFSCTFSPTS
;
A
#
# COMPACT_ATOMS: atom_id res chain seq x y z
N MET A 1 -36.12 -45.10 18.77
CA MET A 1 -35.02 -44.19 19.17
C MET A 1 -34.61 -43.41 17.94
N SER A 2 -35.32 -42.34 17.59
CA SER A 2 -35.10 -41.61 16.32
C SER A 2 -35.62 -40.16 16.39
N GLU A 3 -35.04 -39.30 17.23
CA GLU A 3 -35.38 -37.85 17.22
C GLU A 3 -34.18 -36.90 17.38
N SER A 4 -32.95 -37.38 17.60
CA SER A 4 -31.83 -36.50 17.99
C SER A 4 -30.90 -36.03 16.85
N GLN A 5 -31.31 -36.08 15.59
CA GLN A 5 -30.43 -35.74 14.44
C GLN A 5 -30.94 -34.62 13.52
N MET A 6 -32.12 -34.03 13.78
CA MET A 6 -32.67 -32.92 12.97
C MET A 6 -32.55 -31.54 13.61
N SER A 7 -32.10 -31.42 14.87
CA SER A 7 -31.98 -30.13 15.57
C SER A 7 -30.70 -29.37 15.23
N ASP A 8 -29.59 -30.08 15.01
CA ASP A 8 -28.27 -29.45 14.95
C ASP A 8 -27.99 -28.80 13.59
N THR A 9 -28.53 -29.35 12.49
CA THR A 9 -28.39 -28.77 11.14
C THR A 9 -29.19 -27.48 10.96
N ALA A 10 -30.34 -27.34 11.63
CA ALA A 10 -31.14 -26.11 11.56
C ALA A 10 -30.46 -24.94 12.29
N SER A 11 -29.77 -25.22 13.40
CA SER A 11 -29.03 -24.20 14.17
C SER A 11 -27.82 -23.67 13.41
N ASP A 12 -27.08 -24.55 12.73
CA ASP A 12 -25.88 -24.19 11.97
C ASP A 12 -26.23 -23.35 10.73
N THR A 13 -27.33 -23.70 10.05
CA THR A 13 -27.83 -22.96 8.89
C THR A 13 -28.34 -21.56 9.27
N ALA A 14 -29.01 -21.43 10.42
CA ALA A 14 -29.48 -20.13 10.91
C ALA A 14 -28.31 -19.21 11.32
N SER A 15 -27.24 -19.78 11.88
CA SER A 15 -26.04 -19.03 12.26
C SER A 15 -25.28 -18.53 11.03
N MET A 16 -25.17 -19.34 9.97
CA MET A 16 -24.50 -18.95 8.72
C MET A 16 -25.26 -17.82 7.98
N LEU A 17 -26.60 -17.88 7.95
CA LEU A 17 -27.43 -16.84 7.35
C LEU A 17 -27.36 -15.52 8.12
N ALA A 18 -27.24 -15.57 9.46
CA ALA A 18 -27.05 -14.39 10.29
C ALA A 18 -25.68 -13.71 10.07
N GLU A 19 -24.62 -14.50 9.84
CA GLU A 19 -23.29 -13.97 9.48
C GLU A 19 -23.27 -13.33 8.09
N GLU A 20 -23.97 -13.93 7.13
CA GLU A 20 -24.12 -13.37 5.77
C GLU A 20 -24.89 -12.05 5.80
N GLU A 21 -26.01 -11.97 6.52
CA GLU A 21 -26.81 -10.75 6.68
C GLU A 21 -26.01 -9.63 7.36
N LYS A 22 -25.23 -9.97 8.40
CA LYS A 22 -24.33 -9.03 9.08
C LYS A 22 -23.22 -8.53 8.15
N THR A 23 -22.66 -9.41 7.33
CA THR A 23 -21.64 -9.04 6.34
C THR A 23 -22.21 -8.08 5.30
N LEU A 24 -23.43 -8.35 4.82
CA LEU A 24 -24.12 -7.50 3.86
C LEU A 24 -24.39 -6.10 4.41
N GLU A 25 -24.80 -6.00 5.67
CA GLU A 25 -25.02 -4.72 6.34
C GLU A 25 -23.73 -3.91 6.46
N VAL A 26 -22.62 -4.55 6.83
CA VAL A 26 -21.29 -3.91 6.89
C VAL A 26 -20.87 -3.41 5.50
N VAL A 27 -21.04 -4.22 4.46
CA VAL A 27 -20.73 -3.81 3.07
C VAL A 27 -21.60 -2.63 2.64
N HIS A 28 -22.89 -2.64 2.99
CA HIS A 28 -23.80 -1.55 2.65
C HIS A 28 -23.43 -0.24 3.35
N GLN A 29 -23.07 -0.30 4.64
CA GLN A 29 -22.59 0.85 5.40
C GLN A 29 -21.27 1.40 4.84
N LEU A 30 -20.37 0.52 4.40
CA LEU A 30 -19.12 0.89 3.75
C LEU A 30 -19.38 1.62 2.43
N LEU A 31 -20.24 1.07 1.56
CA LEU A 31 -20.61 1.69 0.28
C LEU A 31 -21.26 3.06 0.46
N LYS A 32 -22.11 3.23 1.48
CA LYS A 32 -22.71 4.52 1.82
C LYS A 32 -21.64 5.55 2.20
N SER A 33 -20.68 5.15 3.04
CA SER A 33 -19.57 6.01 3.46
C SER A 33 -18.68 6.42 2.29
N PHE A 34 -18.36 5.48 1.39
CA PHE A 34 -17.58 5.77 0.17
C PHE A 34 -18.29 6.75 -0.77
N ARG A 35 -19.59 6.59 -0.99
CA ARG A 35 -20.35 7.50 -1.87
C ARG A 35 -20.34 8.93 -1.34
N ASN A 36 -20.40 9.11 -0.03
CA ASN A 36 -20.32 10.43 0.61
C ASN A 36 -18.93 11.06 0.46
N ALA A 37 -17.86 10.26 0.34
CA ALA A 37 -16.50 10.74 0.18
C ALA A 37 -16.08 11.04 -1.28
N ARG A 38 -16.80 10.50 -2.29
CA ARG A 38 -16.43 10.59 -3.72
C ARG A 38 -16.61 11.98 -4.38
N GLY A 39 -17.25 12.93 -3.70
CA GLY A 39 -17.59 14.25 -4.27
C GLY A 39 -16.40 15.19 -4.55
N SER A 40 -15.16 14.80 -4.24
CA SER A 40 -13.97 15.68 -4.34
C SER A 40 -12.73 14.91 -4.84
N LEU A 41 -12.82 14.25 -6.00
CA LEU A 41 -11.73 13.39 -6.52
C LEU A 41 -11.32 13.72 -7.96
N VAL A 42 -11.20 15.01 -8.30
CA VAL A 42 -10.53 15.45 -9.53
C VAL A 42 -9.33 16.29 -9.13
N PHE A 43 -8.13 15.74 -9.36
CA PHE A 43 -6.88 16.48 -9.17
C PHE A 43 -5.91 16.10 -10.27
N ALA A 44 -5.27 17.13 -10.83
CA ALA A 44 -4.10 17.01 -11.67
C ALA A 44 -2.90 17.50 -10.85
N CYS A 45 -1.89 16.66 -10.68
CA CYS A 45 -0.64 17.03 -10.02
C CYS A 45 0.22 17.83 -11.02
N GLY A 46 -0.08 19.12 -11.21
CA GLY A 46 0.78 20.04 -11.95
C GLY A 46 1.60 20.89 -10.97
N GLY A 47 2.92 20.82 -11.03
CA GLY A 47 3.81 21.61 -10.17
C GLY A 47 5.25 21.67 -10.70
N THR A 48 5.99 22.67 -10.25
CA THR A 48 7.41 22.85 -10.57
C THR A 48 8.23 22.64 -9.31
N VAL A 49 9.12 21.64 -9.29
CA VAL A 49 10.11 21.49 -8.22
C VAL A 49 11.28 22.42 -8.56
N PRO A 50 11.60 23.42 -7.72
CA PRO A 50 12.76 24.26 -7.96
C PRO A 50 14.02 23.42 -7.80
N ILE A 51 14.79 23.26 -8.88
CA ILE A 51 16.14 22.71 -8.82
C ILE A 51 17.04 23.88 -8.40
N PRO A 52 17.63 23.89 -7.19
CA PRO A 52 18.59 24.93 -6.83
C PRO A 52 19.75 24.84 -7.82
N ALA A 53 20.00 25.92 -8.55
CA ALA A 53 21.11 25.99 -9.50
C ALA A 53 22.40 25.66 -8.74
N ALA A 54 23.02 24.53 -9.09
CA ALA A 54 24.32 24.15 -8.58
C ALA A 54 25.27 25.32 -8.85
N LYS A 55 25.76 25.96 -7.79
CA LYS A 55 26.98 26.74 -7.92
C LYS A 55 28.08 25.70 -8.08
N ASP A 56 28.64 25.63 -9.28
CA ASP A 56 29.87 24.89 -9.58
C ASP A 56 30.93 25.24 -8.53
N THR A 57 31.08 24.41 -7.51
CA THR A 57 32.31 24.26 -6.73
C THR A 57 32.22 22.92 -6.00
N THR A 58 33.08 22.02 -6.43
CA THR A 58 33.44 20.74 -5.84
C THR A 58 33.51 20.81 -4.30
N GLN A 59 32.46 20.39 -3.63
CA GLN A 59 32.46 19.83 -2.28
C GLN A 59 31.08 19.21 -2.02
N GLU A 60 31.08 17.90 -1.81
CA GLU A 60 29.92 17.10 -1.38
C GLU A 60 29.47 17.59 0.01
N THR A 61 28.68 18.66 0.05
CA THR A 61 27.94 19.03 1.27
C THR A 61 26.60 18.30 1.24
N PRO A 62 26.22 17.59 2.32
CA PRO A 62 24.91 16.96 2.41
C PRO A 62 23.83 18.02 2.18
N ILE A 63 22.82 17.70 1.37
CA ILE A 63 21.62 18.52 1.21
C ILE A 63 21.05 18.72 2.62
N ALA A 64 21.24 19.90 3.20
CA ALA A 64 20.65 20.23 4.49
C ALA A 64 19.13 20.29 4.30
N ILE A 65 18.47 19.23 4.77
CA ILE A 65 17.01 19.03 4.75
C ILE A 65 16.36 19.88 5.87
N ASP A 66 16.78 21.14 6.01
CA ASP A 66 16.33 22.03 7.10
C ASP A 66 15.05 22.81 6.74
N GLN A 67 14.34 22.34 5.71
CA GLN A 67 12.99 22.82 5.40
C GLN A 67 11.99 21.91 6.11
N ALA A 68 11.12 22.52 6.92
CA ALA A 68 9.98 21.82 7.51
C ALA A 68 9.22 21.07 6.39
N PRO A 69 8.86 19.79 6.60
CA PRO A 69 8.24 18.99 5.57
C PRO A 69 6.96 19.68 5.07
N THR A 70 6.90 19.93 3.77
CA THR A 70 5.78 20.61 3.12
C THR A 70 4.53 19.74 3.03
N CYS A 71 4.64 18.46 3.39
CA CYS A 71 3.54 17.50 3.45
C CYS A 71 3.56 16.71 4.77
N PRO A 72 2.39 16.22 5.24
CA PRO A 72 2.31 15.30 6.37
C PRO A 72 3.10 14.01 6.10
N PRO A 73 3.59 13.33 7.16
CA PRO A 73 4.23 12.02 7.03
C PRO A 73 3.41 11.02 6.24
N VAL A 74 4.02 10.38 5.24
CA VAL A 74 3.40 9.33 4.43
C VAL A 74 3.80 7.97 4.98
N VAL A 75 2.86 7.03 5.03
CA VAL A 75 3.14 5.64 5.38
C VAL A 75 2.90 4.76 4.16
N LEU A 76 3.93 4.05 3.72
CA LEU A 76 3.83 2.93 2.78
C LEU A 76 3.57 1.66 3.58
N ARG A 77 2.59 0.86 3.18
CA ARG A 77 2.30 -0.47 3.72
C ARG A 77 2.28 -1.48 2.58
N TRP A 78 2.76 -2.68 2.85
CA TRP A 78 2.68 -3.79 1.92
C TRP A 78 2.59 -5.12 2.64
N ASP A 79 2.04 -6.09 1.94
CA ASP A 79 1.98 -7.48 2.36
C ASP A 79 3.20 -8.19 1.77
N PRO A 80 4.14 -8.69 2.60
CA PRO A 80 5.31 -9.40 2.12
C PRO A 80 4.88 -10.75 1.55
N GLU A 81 5.66 -11.26 0.59
CA GLU A 81 5.42 -12.56 -0.03
C GLU A 81 5.82 -13.67 0.97
N SER A 82 4.88 -14.06 1.85
CA SER A 82 5.10 -15.14 2.83
C SER A 82 3.96 -16.14 2.82
N GLU A 83 4.26 -17.38 2.44
CA GLU A 83 3.31 -18.51 2.47
C GLU A 83 2.95 -18.95 3.90
N SER A 84 3.72 -18.51 4.92
CA SER A 84 3.66 -19.07 6.28
C SER A 84 2.83 -18.27 7.28
N VAL A 85 2.56 -16.98 7.02
CA VAL A 85 1.78 -16.12 7.93
C VAL A 85 0.75 -15.32 7.11
N PRO A 86 -0.55 -15.67 7.18
CA PRO A 86 -1.60 -15.07 6.35
C PRO A 86 -1.90 -13.58 6.57
N ALA A 87 -1.07 -12.83 7.33
CA ALA A 87 -1.37 -11.44 7.72
C ALA A 87 -0.15 -10.63 8.18
N ALA A 88 1.07 -10.97 7.75
CA ALA A 88 2.20 -10.09 8.03
C ALA A 88 2.02 -8.78 7.24
N ILE A 89 2.08 -7.62 7.90
CA ILE A 89 2.03 -6.31 7.23
C ILE A 89 3.33 -5.60 7.51
N CYS A 90 4.03 -5.21 6.46
CA CYS A 90 5.21 -4.37 6.55
C CYS A 90 4.85 -2.90 6.33
N LYS A 91 5.63 -1.98 6.93
CA LYS A 91 5.40 -0.55 6.81
C LYS A 91 6.68 0.29 6.85
N LEU A 92 6.68 1.39 6.11
CA LEU A 92 7.69 2.46 6.18
C LEU A 92 6.98 3.79 6.38
N LYS A 93 7.49 4.61 7.31
CA LYS A 93 7.00 5.96 7.56
C LYS A 93 8.04 6.96 7.06
N PHE A 94 7.61 7.89 6.22
CA PHE A 94 8.43 8.95 5.67
C PHE A 94 8.22 10.26 6.44
N PRO A 95 9.25 11.08 6.65
CA PRO A 95 10.66 10.82 6.35
C PRO A 95 11.22 9.64 7.15
N LEU A 96 12.16 8.89 6.54
CA LEU A 96 12.71 7.68 7.14
C LEU A 96 13.60 8.03 8.35
N ASP A 97 13.48 7.25 9.42
CA ASP A 97 14.43 7.28 10.54
C ASP A 97 15.48 6.20 10.34
N HIS A 98 16.67 6.60 9.89
CA HIS A 98 17.79 5.68 9.64
C HIS A 98 18.41 5.11 10.91
N SER A 99 18.11 5.66 12.10
CA SER A 99 18.59 5.13 13.38
C SER A 99 17.72 3.99 13.90
N ASP A 100 16.49 3.85 13.39
CA ASP A 100 15.58 2.78 13.76
C ASP A 100 15.91 1.48 13.00
N SER A 101 16.38 0.49 13.76
CA SER A 101 16.66 -0.86 13.26
C SER A 101 15.46 -1.52 12.57
N THR A 102 14.22 -1.19 12.98
CA THR A 102 13.00 -1.73 12.37
C THR A 102 12.82 -1.15 10.97
N THR A 103 13.05 0.16 10.82
CA THR A 103 13.02 0.84 9.51
C THR A 103 14.05 0.24 8.56
N VAL A 104 15.29 0.02 9.02
CA VAL A 104 16.34 -0.62 8.19
C VAL A 104 15.94 -2.03 7.77
N ARG A 105 15.45 -2.85 8.70
CA ARG A 105 14.96 -4.21 8.40
C ARG A 105 13.81 -4.18 7.39
N ASN A 106 12.87 -3.27 7.55
CA ASN A 106 11.71 -3.15 6.66
C ASN A 106 12.12 -2.67 5.26
N ILE A 107 13.15 -1.83 5.13
CA ILE A 107 13.71 -1.47 3.82
C ILE A 107 14.32 -2.70 3.14
N GLN A 108 15.09 -3.52 3.88
CA GLN A 108 15.65 -4.76 3.32
C GLN A 108 14.56 -5.73 2.90
N GLN A 109 13.51 -5.88 3.72
CA GLN A 109 12.37 -6.72 3.39
C GLN A 109 11.65 -6.20 2.13
N LEU A 110 11.42 -4.88 2.04
CA LEU A 110 10.80 -4.26 0.86
C LEU A 110 11.58 -4.60 -0.41
N LEU A 111 12.92 -4.48 -0.39
CA LEU A 111 13.75 -4.79 -1.55
C LEU A 111 13.66 -6.27 -1.96
N ASN A 112 13.50 -7.18 -1.00
CA ASN A 112 13.32 -8.61 -1.28
C ASN A 112 11.93 -8.93 -1.84
N ASP A 113 10.90 -8.19 -1.43
CA ASP A 113 9.51 -8.39 -1.87
C ASP A 113 9.21 -7.73 -3.23
N MET A 114 10.11 -6.88 -3.73
CA MET A 114 9.96 -6.23 -5.03
C MET A 114 10.35 -7.18 -6.17
N GLN A 115 9.58 -7.13 -7.26
CA GLN A 115 9.82 -7.92 -8.46
C GLN A 115 10.44 -7.04 -9.56
N PRO A 116 11.18 -7.58 -10.54
CA PRO A 116 11.66 -6.80 -11.67
C PRO A 116 10.52 -6.09 -12.41
N ALA A 117 10.67 -4.81 -12.73
CA ALA A 117 9.67 -4.09 -13.50
C ALA A 117 9.75 -4.49 -14.98
N THR A 118 8.63 -4.95 -15.52
CA THR A 118 8.46 -5.29 -16.93
C THR A 118 7.78 -4.15 -17.69
N PHE A 119 7.97 -4.11 -19.00
CA PHE A 119 7.28 -3.18 -19.89
C PHE A 119 6.31 -3.93 -20.79
N GLY A 120 5.11 -3.37 -20.95
CA GLY A 120 4.16 -3.82 -21.95
C GLY A 120 4.63 -3.43 -23.35
N TYR A 121 5.17 -4.38 -24.11
CA TYR A 121 5.53 -4.20 -25.51
C TYR A 121 4.74 -5.17 -26.37
N GLN A 122 3.91 -4.64 -27.28
CA GLN A 122 3.01 -5.43 -28.14
C GLN A 122 2.11 -6.42 -27.38
N GLY A 123 1.71 -6.06 -26.15
CA GLY A 123 0.88 -6.91 -25.29
C GLY A 123 1.64 -8.04 -24.58
N GLN A 124 2.97 -8.00 -24.59
CA GLN A 124 3.84 -8.89 -23.80
C GLN A 124 4.56 -8.09 -22.73
N ASP A 125 4.78 -8.71 -21.57
CA ASP A 125 5.63 -8.17 -20.53
C ASP A 125 7.09 -8.52 -20.83
N ILE A 126 7.88 -7.52 -21.20
CA ILE A 126 9.30 -7.67 -21.52
C ILE A 126 10.13 -7.06 -20.39
N LEU A 127 11.08 -7.84 -19.85
CA LEU A 127 12.13 -7.35 -18.98
C LEU A 127 13.32 -6.90 -19.84
N ASP A 128 13.63 -5.61 -19.81
CA ASP A 128 14.80 -5.04 -20.48
C ASP A 128 15.61 -4.21 -19.48
N GLU A 129 16.60 -4.85 -18.88
CA GLU A 129 17.51 -4.23 -17.90
C GLU A 129 18.41 -3.16 -18.53
N THR A 130 18.57 -3.13 -19.86
CA THR A 130 19.33 -2.07 -20.55
C THR A 130 18.54 -0.77 -20.69
N TYR A 131 17.22 -0.86 -20.57
CA TYR A 131 16.31 0.27 -20.65
C TYR A 131 15.90 0.79 -19.26
N HIS A 132 15.76 -0.08 -18.26
CA HIS A 132 15.35 0.32 -16.91
C HIS A 132 15.66 -0.74 -15.84
N GLU A 133 16.33 -0.32 -14.76
CA GLU A 133 16.70 -1.20 -13.63
C GLU A 133 15.70 -1.12 -12.46
N ALA A 134 14.52 -0.52 -12.63
CA ALA A 134 13.60 -0.43 -11.50
C ALA A 134 12.92 -1.76 -11.20
N SER A 135 12.62 -1.94 -9.93
CA SER A 135 11.73 -2.99 -9.46
C SER A 135 10.32 -2.43 -9.26
N LYS A 136 9.32 -3.30 -9.35
CA LYS A 136 7.90 -3.03 -9.08
C LYS A 136 7.45 -3.79 -7.82
N LEU A 137 6.40 -3.28 -7.21
CA LEU A 137 5.63 -3.99 -6.19
C LEU A 137 4.22 -4.18 -6.76
N ASP A 138 3.59 -5.34 -6.55
CA ASP A 138 2.23 -5.57 -7.04
C ASP A 138 1.26 -4.59 -6.36
N GLN A 139 0.47 -3.89 -7.17
CA GLN A 139 -0.54 -2.93 -6.71
C GLN A 139 -1.58 -3.55 -5.79
N SER A 140 -1.84 -4.85 -5.94
CA SER A 140 -2.76 -5.57 -5.04
C SER A 140 -2.19 -5.77 -3.63
N CYS A 141 -0.86 -5.71 -3.50
CA CYS A 141 -0.13 -6.02 -2.27
C CYS A 141 0.35 -4.77 -1.52
N PHE A 142 0.00 -3.55 -1.95
CA PHE A 142 0.45 -2.34 -1.25
C PHE A 142 -0.59 -1.23 -1.15
N SER A 143 -0.39 -0.36 -0.15
CA SER A 143 -1.18 0.86 0.04
C SER A 143 -0.32 1.99 0.60
N CYS A 144 -0.73 3.23 0.40
CA CYS A 144 -0.08 4.39 1.01
C CYS A 144 -1.09 5.36 1.63
N THR A 145 -0.68 6.11 2.64
CA THR A 145 -1.52 7.14 3.28
C THR A 145 -1.46 8.49 2.58
N PHE A 146 -0.80 8.57 1.42
CA PHE A 146 -0.75 9.81 0.66
C PHE A 146 -2.13 10.13 0.11
N SER A 147 -2.72 11.22 0.60
CA SER A 147 -3.96 11.79 0.08
C SER A 147 -3.66 13.21 -0.40
N PRO A 148 -3.84 13.52 -1.69
CA PRO A 148 -3.56 14.86 -2.21
C PRO A 148 -4.53 15.95 -1.69
N THR A 149 -5.55 15.58 -0.90
CA THR A 149 -6.57 16.50 -0.36
C THR A 149 -6.40 16.83 1.14
N SER A 150 -5.30 16.41 1.77
CA SER A 150 -4.99 16.75 3.18
C SER A 150 -4.35 18.11 3.35
#